data_AF-A0A958EJ59-F1
#
_entry.id   AF-A0A958EJ59-F1
#
_cell.length_a   1.000
_cell.length_b   1.000
_cell.length_c   1.000
_cell.angle_alpha   90.00
_cell.angle_beta   90.00
_cell.angle_gamma   90.00
#
_symmetry.space_group_name_H-M   'P 1'
#
loop_
_entity.id
_entity.type
_entity.pdbx_description
1 polymer ?
#
loop_
_entity_poly.entity_id
_entity_poly.type
_entity_poly.pdbx_seq_one_letter_code
_entity_poly.pdbx_strand_id
1 'polypeptide(L)'
;MKKFVLLSVLLIIIATACKDTTIETKIDPAKIELGRKLFFDKRLSQDNSVSCASCHQPQLAFSDNKRFSTGVFQQETGRNSPPLNHLDKQRSFFHDGRAKTLVQQAMEVMNNPKEMGDASQIPAKLRLDSNYVNQFQSIYHAEINLFLVADALTEFERSLQFRQSPYDHFLAGDSNALTSDQKKGLLLFKGKARCITCHSGTDLTDNQFYNIGFFSLSDSTADIGRFKISGDSTDLGRFRTPSLRNVALTAPYFHDGQIPTLREVINRYNKPNPMGEGDFKDKKLRAIHLSEVEKYQLQQFLMSLTDQGRLRDFSDKDFIDSLISVQNYSKTEYEQFDLLSGFDQKVNYFRLFYPKLLKDAGLIQLDKLSDPDQQNQKKIEIEQDQFRTVYAELFKSGDYLLFNQQISNENQLLNQAGQQFPQANSIENIRKRLKLLEKISKNDFNWSDAIFDYRNKLGLKL
;
A
#
# COMPACT_ATOMS: atom_id res chain seq x y z
N MET A 1 36.05 55.78 -16.61
CA MET A 1 34.99 55.22 -17.49
C MET A 1 35.37 53.93 -18.21
N LYS A 2 36.55 53.80 -18.85
CA LYS A 2 36.92 52.57 -19.60
C LYS A 2 37.08 51.27 -18.76
N LYS A 3 37.45 51.36 -17.47
CA LYS A 3 37.56 50.18 -16.57
C LYS A 3 36.20 49.66 -16.06
N PHE A 4 35.16 50.49 -16.01
CA PHE A 4 33.82 50.07 -15.58
C PHE A 4 33.02 49.37 -16.69
N VAL A 5 33.32 49.68 -17.96
CA VAL A 5 32.70 49.02 -19.12
C VAL A 5 33.26 47.61 -19.34
N LEU A 6 34.55 47.37 -19.07
CA LEU A 6 35.12 46.01 -19.18
C LEU A 6 34.58 45.05 -18.10
N LEU A 7 34.33 45.54 -16.88
CA LEU A 7 33.81 44.70 -15.80
C LEU A 7 32.34 44.31 -16.02
N SER A 8 31.55 45.20 -16.62
CA SER A 8 30.14 44.96 -16.95
C SER A 8 29.99 44.03 -18.16
N VAL A 9 30.87 44.12 -19.16
CA VAL A 9 30.90 43.17 -20.29
C VAL A 9 31.36 41.76 -19.84
N LEU A 10 32.31 41.67 -18.90
CA LEU A 10 32.75 40.37 -18.35
C LEU A 10 31.66 39.70 -17.49
N LEU A 11 30.89 40.48 -16.72
CA LEU A 11 29.74 39.99 -15.95
C LEU A 11 28.58 39.52 -16.85
N ILE A 12 28.36 40.16 -17.99
CA ILE A 12 27.34 39.73 -18.97
C ILE A 12 27.76 38.43 -19.67
N ILE A 13 29.05 38.25 -19.99
CA ILE A 13 29.55 37.02 -20.62
C ILE A 13 29.46 35.83 -19.65
N ILE A 14 29.74 36.02 -18.36
CA ILE A 14 29.57 34.99 -17.32
C ILE A 14 28.07 34.67 -17.10
N ALA A 15 27.19 35.67 -17.13
CA ALA A 15 25.75 35.47 -17.02
C ALA A 15 25.13 34.72 -18.20
N THR A 16 25.69 34.84 -19.41
CA THR A 16 25.26 34.05 -20.59
C THR A 16 25.83 32.63 -20.65
N ALA A 17 26.85 32.31 -19.84
CA ALA A 17 27.43 30.97 -19.74
C ALA A 17 26.73 30.08 -18.68
N CYS A 18 25.91 30.67 -17.82
CA CYS A 18 24.92 29.96 -17.00
C CYS A 18 23.57 29.88 -17.76
N LYS A 19 23.58 29.40 -19.00
CA LYS A 19 22.39 28.72 -19.50
C LYS A 19 22.33 27.41 -18.73
N ASP A 20 21.22 27.21 -18.04
CA ASP A 20 20.83 25.95 -17.40
C ASP A 20 21.29 24.75 -18.22
N THR A 21 22.45 24.20 -17.85
CA THR A 21 22.73 22.80 -18.09
C THR A 21 21.88 22.09 -17.05
N THR A 22 20.58 21.98 -17.34
CA THR A 22 19.86 20.80 -16.90
C THR A 22 20.72 19.65 -17.41
N ILE A 23 21.49 19.03 -16.52
CA ILE A 23 21.99 17.69 -16.77
C ILE A 23 20.70 16.89 -16.85
N GLU A 24 20.12 16.79 -18.04
CA GLU A 24 19.31 15.65 -18.39
C GLU A 24 20.21 14.47 -18.09
N THR A 25 20.00 13.85 -16.93
CA THR A 25 20.57 12.56 -16.61
C THR A 25 20.10 11.66 -17.75
N LYS A 26 20.97 11.49 -18.75
CA LYS A 26 20.66 10.72 -19.94
C LYS A 26 20.35 9.31 -19.47
N ILE A 27 19.07 8.99 -19.42
CA ILE A 27 18.56 7.69 -19.04
C ILE A 27 19.23 6.67 -19.96
N ASP A 28 19.91 5.68 -19.39
CA ASP A 28 20.52 4.59 -20.14
C ASP A 28 19.59 3.37 -20.10
N PRO A 29 18.89 3.04 -21.22
CA PRO A 29 17.98 1.91 -21.26
C PRO A 29 18.67 0.58 -20.96
N ALA A 30 19.96 0.44 -21.27
CA ALA A 30 20.69 -0.79 -21.00
C ALA A 30 20.92 -0.97 -19.49
N LYS A 31 21.21 0.11 -18.76
CA LYS A 31 21.30 0.09 -17.29
C LYS A 31 19.94 -0.21 -16.66
N ILE A 32 18.85 0.39 -17.14
CA ILE A 32 17.51 0.10 -16.65
C ILE A 32 17.17 -1.38 -16.83
N GLU A 33 17.44 -1.95 -18.00
CA GLU A 33 17.13 -3.36 -18.25
C GLU A 33 17.99 -4.30 -17.40
N LEU A 34 19.28 -3.97 -17.21
CA LEU A 34 20.13 -4.72 -16.28
C LEU A 34 19.61 -4.62 -14.83
N GLY A 35 19.25 -3.42 -14.39
CA GLY A 35 18.65 -3.16 -13.09
C GLY A 35 17.35 -3.91 -12.88
N ARG A 36 16.48 -3.93 -13.91
CA ARG A 36 15.23 -4.68 -13.89
C ARG A 36 15.50 -6.17 -13.71
N LYS A 37 16.45 -6.76 -14.43
CA LYS A 37 16.81 -8.18 -14.24
C LYS A 37 17.27 -8.44 -12.81
N LEU A 38 18.17 -7.61 -12.29
CA LEU A 38 18.70 -7.71 -10.93
C LEU A 38 17.59 -7.58 -9.87
N PHE A 39 16.62 -6.70 -10.07
CA PHE A 39 15.51 -6.45 -9.14
C PHE A 39 14.68 -7.72 -8.85
N PHE A 40 14.55 -8.61 -9.83
CA PHE A 40 13.83 -9.88 -9.68
C PHE A 40 14.76 -11.07 -9.36
N ASP A 41 16.08 -10.88 -9.37
CA ASP A 41 17.04 -11.98 -9.23
C ASP A 41 17.30 -12.34 -7.76
N LYS A 42 16.92 -13.55 -7.38
CA LYS A 42 17.11 -14.03 -6.02
C LYS A 42 18.56 -14.30 -5.65
N ARG A 43 19.47 -14.43 -6.62
CA ARG A 43 20.91 -14.61 -6.36
C ARG A 43 21.53 -13.43 -5.60
N LEU A 44 20.83 -12.29 -5.54
CA LEU A 44 21.23 -11.16 -4.73
C LEU A 44 21.08 -11.40 -3.21
N SER A 45 20.26 -12.37 -2.78
CA SER A 45 20.15 -12.72 -1.37
C SER A 45 21.13 -13.82 -0.96
N GLN A 46 21.46 -13.88 0.32
CA GLN A 46 22.43 -14.82 0.87
C GLN A 46 22.07 -16.29 0.62
N ASP A 47 20.81 -16.65 0.84
CA ASP A 47 20.28 -18.00 0.68
C ASP A 47 19.58 -18.23 -0.67
N ASN A 48 19.66 -17.27 -1.60
CA ASN A 48 18.96 -17.26 -2.88
C ASN A 48 17.42 -17.38 -2.78
N SER A 49 16.81 -17.01 -1.65
CA SER A 49 15.36 -17.15 -1.42
C SER A 49 14.53 -15.91 -1.79
N VAL A 50 15.10 -14.71 -1.70
CA VAL A 50 14.40 -13.42 -1.87
C VAL A 50 15.10 -12.50 -2.88
N SER A 51 14.32 -11.64 -3.52
CA SER A 51 14.80 -10.54 -4.38
C SER A 51 14.13 -9.23 -3.96
N CYS A 52 14.51 -8.10 -4.56
CA CYS A 52 13.85 -6.82 -4.29
C CYS A 52 12.33 -6.93 -4.52
N ALA A 53 11.93 -7.62 -5.60
CA ALA A 53 10.53 -7.88 -5.95
C ALA A 53 9.76 -8.74 -4.93
N SER A 54 10.44 -9.44 -4.02
CA SER A 54 9.76 -10.21 -2.96
C SER A 54 9.06 -9.29 -1.94
N CYS A 55 9.60 -8.08 -1.71
CA CYS A 55 9.04 -7.09 -0.78
C CYS A 55 8.51 -5.84 -1.51
N HIS A 56 8.88 -5.66 -2.79
CA HIS A 56 8.46 -4.53 -3.63
C HIS A 56 7.74 -5.08 -4.87
N GLN A 57 6.53 -5.57 -4.65
CA GLN A 57 5.73 -6.30 -5.62
C GLN A 57 5.11 -5.32 -6.65
N PRO A 58 5.35 -5.47 -7.96
CA PRO A 58 4.88 -4.49 -8.95
C PRO A 58 3.37 -4.22 -8.91
N GLN A 59 2.58 -5.27 -8.68
CA GLN A 59 1.13 -5.20 -8.62
C GLN A 59 0.58 -4.45 -7.40
N LEU A 60 1.45 -4.18 -6.41
CA LEU A 60 1.16 -3.38 -5.22
C LEU A 60 1.88 -2.04 -5.30
N ALA A 61 2.07 -1.50 -6.52
CA ALA A 61 2.87 -0.30 -6.75
C ALA A 61 4.29 -0.38 -6.13
N PHE A 62 4.91 -1.55 -6.27
CA PHE A 62 6.22 -1.86 -5.71
C PHE A 62 6.30 -1.70 -4.19
N SER A 63 5.21 -2.01 -3.47
CA SER A 63 5.20 -2.22 -2.01
C SER A 63 4.99 -3.69 -1.65
N ASP A 64 4.78 -3.97 -0.37
CA ASP A 64 4.33 -5.27 0.13
C ASP A 64 2.87 -5.19 0.59
N ASN A 65 2.20 -6.33 0.73
CA ASN A 65 0.88 -6.46 1.36
C ASN A 65 0.95 -6.93 2.82
N LYS A 66 2.15 -7.11 3.35
CA LYS A 66 2.37 -7.55 4.72
C LYS A 66 2.66 -6.38 5.64
N ARG A 67 2.37 -6.59 6.93
CA ARG A 67 2.79 -5.68 7.99
C ARG A 67 4.31 -5.55 8.01
N PHE A 68 5.00 -6.69 8.03
CA PHE A 68 6.44 -6.83 7.91
C PHE A 68 6.76 -7.82 6.80
N SER A 69 7.71 -7.47 5.95
CA SER A 69 8.16 -8.36 4.88
C SER A 69 8.97 -9.53 5.43
N THR A 70 9.00 -10.62 4.67
CA THR A 70 9.80 -11.82 4.97
C THR A 70 11.07 -11.81 4.14
N GLY A 71 12.23 -11.77 4.79
CA GLY A 71 13.55 -11.81 4.14
C GLY A 71 14.21 -13.18 4.19
N VAL A 72 15.54 -13.19 4.05
CA VAL A 72 16.36 -14.41 4.11
C VAL A 72 16.16 -15.19 5.40
N PHE A 73 16.27 -16.52 5.29
CA PHE A 73 16.07 -17.44 6.40
C PHE A 73 14.70 -17.29 7.09
N GLN A 74 13.69 -16.84 6.34
CA GLN A 74 12.31 -16.59 6.83
C GLN A 74 12.23 -15.56 7.96
N GLN A 75 13.21 -14.66 8.08
CA GLN A 75 13.19 -13.62 9.10
C GLN A 75 12.22 -12.50 8.73
N GLU A 76 11.49 -12.00 9.72
CA GLU A 76 10.64 -10.83 9.55
C GLU A 76 11.47 -9.53 9.67
N THR A 77 11.17 -8.59 8.78
CA THR A 77 11.69 -7.23 8.83
C THR A 77 11.05 -6.42 9.96
N GLY A 78 11.58 -5.23 10.25
CA GLY A 78 11.10 -4.40 11.36
C GLY A 78 10.08 -3.31 10.99
N ARG A 79 9.80 -3.13 9.70
CA ARG A 79 8.93 -2.06 9.17
C ARG A 79 8.21 -2.52 7.92
N ASN A 80 7.09 -1.88 7.61
CA ASN A 80 6.39 -2.06 6.34
C ASN A 80 7.23 -1.55 5.17
N SER A 81 7.25 -2.30 4.08
CA SER A 81 7.97 -1.97 2.84
C SER A 81 7.29 -0.81 2.10
N PRO A 82 7.93 0.37 2.00
CA PRO A 82 7.33 1.52 1.31
C PRO A 82 7.29 1.29 -0.21
N PRO A 83 6.32 1.88 -0.94
CA PRO A 83 6.27 1.80 -2.38
C PRO A 83 7.43 2.56 -3.05
N LEU A 84 7.85 2.10 -4.24
CA LEU A 84 8.93 2.70 -5.03
C LEU A 84 8.43 3.77 -6.02
N ASN A 85 7.65 4.73 -5.53
CA ASN A 85 7.04 5.78 -6.37
C ASN A 85 7.93 7.03 -6.46
N HIS A 86 8.41 7.37 -7.67
CA HIS A 86 9.10 8.64 -7.97
C HIS A 86 10.32 8.91 -7.08
N LEU A 87 11.22 7.92 -6.99
CA LEU A 87 12.39 8.00 -6.12
C LEU A 87 13.45 9.01 -6.59
N ASP A 88 13.38 9.49 -7.84
CA ASP A 88 14.28 10.48 -8.44
C ASP A 88 14.27 11.83 -7.70
N LYS A 89 13.14 12.20 -7.08
CA LYS A 89 12.97 13.48 -6.36
C LYS A 89 13.10 13.36 -4.86
N GLN A 90 13.34 12.15 -4.34
CA GLN A 90 13.41 11.88 -2.92
C GLN A 90 14.74 12.36 -2.33
N ARG A 91 14.68 13.04 -1.17
CA ARG A 91 15.86 13.65 -0.51
C ARG A 91 16.60 12.69 0.43
N SER A 92 15.92 11.65 0.90
CA SER A 92 16.44 10.66 1.84
C SER A 92 15.57 9.41 1.79
N PHE A 93 16.16 8.23 1.97
CA PHE A 93 15.50 6.93 1.81
C PHE A 93 15.29 6.21 3.14
N PHE A 94 14.42 5.20 3.11
CA PHE A 94 13.77 4.58 4.29
C PHE A 94 12.78 5.51 5.01
N HIS A 95 12.00 4.93 5.94
CA HIS A 95 11.04 5.67 6.78
C HIS A 95 11.71 6.65 7.75
N ASP A 96 12.94 6.38 8.20
CA ASP A 96 13.72 7.24 9.10
C ASP A 96 14.70 8.17 8.38
N GLY A 97 14.84 8.02 7.05
CA GLY A 97 15.70 8.87 6.23
C GLY A 97 17.19 8.61 6.41
N ARG A 98 17.60 7.42 6.85
CA ARG A 98 19.01 7.12 7.16
C ARG A 98 19.94 7.08 5.94
N ALA A 99 19.40 6.74 4.78
CA ALA A 99 20.18 6.70 3.54
C ALA A 99 20.00 8.02 2.75
N LYS A 100 21.11 8.60 2.29
CA LYS A 100 21.11 9.87 1.54
C LYS A 100 20.97 9.68 0.03
N THR A 101 21.31 8.49 -0.47
CA THR A 101 21.22 8.15 -1.89
C THR A 101 20.51 6.81 -2.06
N LEU A 102 19.89 6.62 -3.21
CA LEU A 102 19.23 5.35 -3.53
C LEU A 102 20.25 4.20 -3.60
N VAL A 103 21.47 4.47 -4.09
CA VAL A 103 22.56 3.48 -4.15
C VAL A 103 22.94 3.03 -2.75
N GLN A 104 23.10 3.97 -1.81
CA GLN A 104 23.33 3.65 -0.40
C GLN A 104 22.18 2.81 0.17
N GLN A 105 20.93 3.17 -0.13
CA GLN A 105 19.77 2.42 0.33
C GLN A 105 19.76 0.98 -0.19
N ALA A 106 19.99 0.76 -1.48
CA ALA A 106 20.04 -0.56 -2.09
C ALA A 106 21.17 -1.42 -1.48
N MET A 107 22.35 -0.83 -1.27
CA MET A 107 23.47 -1.51 -0.61
C MET A 107 23.17 -1.88 0.84
N GLU A 108 22.50 -1.00 1.60
CA GLU A 108 22.08 -1.29 2.97
C GLU A 108 21.09 -2.47 3.03
N VAL A 109 20.11 -2.53 2.10
CA VAL A 109 19.15 -3.65 2.04
C VAL A 109 19.83 -4.96 1.65
N MET A 110 20.71 -4.93 0.64
CA MET A 110 21.48 -6.10 0.22
C MET A 110 22.34 -6.68 1.36
N ASN A 111 22.76 -5.85 2.30
CA ASN A 111 23.62 -6.23 3.43
C ASN A 111 22.87 -6.35 4.78
N ASN A 112 21.54 -6.25 4.78
CA ASN A 112 20.76 -6.36 6.00
C ASN A 112 20.47 -7.85 6.29
N PRO A 113 20.86 -8.37 7.47
CA PRO A 113 20.76 -9.79 7.81
C PRO A 113 19.31 -10.32 7.90
N LYS A 114 18.31 -9.43 7.98
CA LYS A 114 16.89 -9.78 8.00
C LYS A 114 16.20 -9.56 6.65
N GLU A 115 16.86 -8.89 5.70
CA GLU A 115 16.31 -8.63 4.37
C GLU A 115 16.99 -9.56 3.37
N MET A 116 18.18 -9.20 2.85
CA MET A 116 18.89 -9.97 1.82
C MET A 116 20.13 -10.70 2.34
N GLY A 117 20.60 -10.45 3.56
CA GLY A 117 21.71 -11.15 4.18
C GLY A 117 23.05 -10.44 4.00
N ASP A 118 24.01 -11.12 3.37
CA ASP A 118 25.38 -10.65 3.17
C ASP A 118 25.63 -10.26 1.71
N ALA A 119 25.90 -8.98 1.47
CA ALA A 119 26.09 -8.46 0.12
C ALA A 119 27.46 -8.84 -0.50
N SER A 120 28.43 -9.26 0.32
CA SER A 120 29.80 -9.52 -0.15
C SER A 120 29.90 -10.67 -1.15
N GLN A 121 28.96 -11.62 -1.10
CA GLN A 121 28.89 -12.78 -1.99
C GLN A 121 28.25 -12.47 -3.36
N ILE A 122 27.53 -11.35 -3.49
CA ILE A 122 26.74 -11.03 -4.69
C ILE A 122 27.61 -11.00 -5.95
N PRO A 123 28.76 -10.29 -5.99
CA PRO A 123 29.58 -10.26 -7.20
C PRO A 123 30.07 -11.65 -7.62
N ALA A 124 30.44 -12.51 -6.66
CA ALA A 124 30.88 -13.87 -6.96
C ALA A 124 29.75 -14.72 -7.55
N LYS A 125 28.54 -14.63 -6.99
CA LYS A 125 27.35 -15.32 -7.52
C LYS A 125 27.01 -14.87 -8.93
N LEU A 126 27.02 -13.57 -9.20
CA LEU A 126 26.67 -13.04 -10.52
C LEU A 126 27.73 -13.35 -11.59
N ARG A 127 29.01 -13.43 -11.23
CA ARG A 127 30.10 -13.81 -12.16
C ARG A 127 29.98 -15.24 -12.69
N LEU A 128 29.20 -16.12 -12.04
CA LEU A 128 28.90 -17.46 -12.55
C LEU A 128 27.98 -17.44 -13.78
N ASP A 129 27.35 -16.31 -14.08
CA ASP A 129 26.47 -16.11 -15.23
C ASP A 129 27.18 -15.27 -16.29
N SER A 130 27.55 -15.90 -17.41
CA SER A 130 28.25 -15.22 -18.51
C SER A 130 27.42 -14.08 -19.12
N ASN A 131 26.09 -14.12 -19.01
CA ASN A 131 25.25 -13.01 -19.47
C ASN A 131 25.47 -11.77 -18.62
N TYR A 132 25.50 -11.90 -17.29
CA TYR A 132 25.80 -10.76 -16.43
C TYR A 132 27.21 -10.25 -16.67
N VAL A 133 28.21 -11.12 -16.78
CA VAL A 133 29.59 -10.70 -17.07
C VAL A 133 29.64 -9.86 -18.35
N ASN A 134 29.01 -10.31 -19.43
CA ASN A 134 28.96 -9.59 -20.69
C ASN A 134 28.18 -8.27 -20.59
N GLN A 135 27.05 -8.26 -19.87
CA GLN A 135 26.24 -7.05 -19.68
C GLN A 135 27.01 -5.98 -18.89
N PHE A 136 27.65 -6.34 -17.77
CA PHE A 136 28.44 -5.41 -16.98
C PHE A 136 29.66 -4.90 -17.76
N GLN A 137 30.35 -5.76 -18.51
CA GLN A 137 31.46 -5.32 -19.36
C GLN A 137 31.01 -4.36 -20.48
N SER A 138 29.85 -4.61 -21.08
CA SER A 138 29.30 -3.77 -22.16
C SER A 138 28.81 -2.41 -21.65
N ILE A 139 28.12 -2.39 -20.50
CA ILE A 139 27.47 -1.19 -19.96
C ILE A 139 28.43 -0.33 -19.12
N TYR A 140 29.25 -0.97 -18.28
CA TYR A 140 30.11 -0.28 -17.32
C TYR A 140 31.60 -0.31 -17.68
N HIS A 141 31.99 -1.12 -18.68
CA HIS A 141 33.40 -1.36 -19.01
C HIS A 141 34.24 -1.81 -17.81
N ALA A 142 33.60 -2.57 -16.92
CA ALA A 142 34.18 -2.98 -15.64
C ALA A 142 33.62 -4.35 -15.20
N GLU A 143 34.40 -5.03 -14.35
CA GLU A 143 33.91 -6.24 -13.69
C GLU A 143 32.76 -5.95 -12.72
N ILE A 144 31.93 -6.98 -12.51
CA ILE A 144 30.84 -6.95 -11.53
C ILE A 144 31.40 -6.67 -10.14
N ASN A 145 30.90 -5.61 -9.51
CA ASN A 145 31.11 -5.29 -8.10
C ASN A 145 29.82 -4.76 -7.47
N LEU A 146 29.76 -4.72 -6.15
CA LEU A 146 28.53 -4.38 -5.42
C LEU A 146 28.00 -2.97 -5.75
N PHE A 147 28.89 -2.01 -5.95
CA PHE A 147 28.48 -0.64 -6.30
C PHE A 147 27.80 -0.60 -7.67
N LEU A 148 28.33 -1.29 -8.69
CA LEU A 148 27.71 -1.32 -10.02
C LEU A 148 26.39 -2.10 -10.04
N VAL A 149 26.27 -3.14 -9.20
CA VAL A 149 24.99 -3.85 -8.99
C VAL A 149 23.95 -2.89 -8.42
N ALA A 150 24.32 -2.13 -7.37
CA ALA A 150 23.46 -1.12 -6.79
C ALA A 150 23.14 0.01 -7.79
N ASP A 151 24.11 0.52 -8.55
CA ASP A 151 23.89 1.54 -9.58
C ASP A 151 22.83 1.07 -10.59
N ALA A 152 23.00 -0.12 -11.17
CA ALA A 152 22.05 -0.69 -12.12
C ALA A 152 20.64 -0.84 -11.52
N LEU A 153 20.52 -1.39 -10.30
CA LEU A 153 19.25 -1.48 -9.58
C LEU A 153 18.59 -0.10 -9.47
N THR A 154 19.35 0.91 -9.03
CA THR A 154 18.81 2.24 -8.82
C THR A 154 18.38 2.95 -10.11
N GLU A 155 18.99 2.62 -11.25
CA GLU A 155 18.53 3.12 -12.55
C GLU A 155 17.14 2.58 -12.91
N PHE A 156 16.91 1.29 -12.66
CA PHE A 156 15.57 0.72 -12.81
C PHE A 156 14.57 1.37 -11.85
N GLU A 157 14.92 1.49 -10.57
CA GLU A 157 14.04 2.10 -9.56
C GLU A 157 13.70 3.57 -9.87
N ARG A 158 14.68 4.36 -10.35
CA ARG A 158 14.43 5.75 -10.80
C ARG A 158 13.49 5.81 -12.00
N SER A 159 13.49 4.79 -12.85
CA SER A 159 12.62 4.68 -14.02
C SER A 159 11.14 4.43 -13.68
N LEU A 160 10.84 4.08 -12.42
CA LEU A 160 9.48 3.87 -11.90
C LEU A 160 8.75 5.22 -11.69
N GLN A 161 8.47 5.88 -12.81
CA GLN A 161 7.73 7.13 -12.92
C GLN A 161 6.25 6.87 -13.27
N PHE A 162 5.38 7.06 -12.29
CA PHE A 162 3.92 6.95 -12.30
C PHE A 162 3.24 8.34 -12.40
N ARG A 163 3.08 8.86 -13.62
CA ARG A 163 2.54 10.20 -13.93
C ARG A 163 1.30 10.19 -14.82
N GLN A 164 0.55 9.08 -14.87
CA GLN A 164 -0.66 8.91 -15.68
C GLN A 164 -1.89 8.60 -14.81
N SER A 165 -1.90 9.08 -13.55
CA SER A 165 -3.11 8.96 -12.71
C SER A 165 -4.21 9.94 -13.16
N PRO A 166 -5.49 9.70 -12.82
CA PRO A 166 -6.55 10.69 -13.03
C PRO A 166 -6.21 12.08 -12.46
N TYR A 167 -5.51 12.13 -11.32
CA TYR A 167 -5.02 13.39 -10.75
C TYR A 167 -3.94 14.06 -11.62
N ASP A 168 -3.03 13.31 -12.24
CA ASP A 168 -2.02 13.86 -13.14
C ASP A 168 -2.66 14.45 -14.41
N HIS A 169 -3.63 13.75 -15.01
CA HIS A 169 -4.39 14.27 -16.16
C HIS A 169 -5.15 15.55 -15.80
N PHE A 170 -5.72 15.62 -14.59
CA PHE A 170 -6.36 16.82 -14.08
C PHE A 170 -5.38 17.99 -13.92
N LEU A 171 -4.18 17.73 -13.39
CA LEU A 171 -3.12 18.74 -13.30
C LEU A 171 -2.62 19.19 -14.69
N ALA A 172 -2.69 18.32 -15.69
CA ALA A 172 -2.34 18.63 -17.09
C ALA A 172 -3.43 19.42 -17.83
N GLY A 173 -4.57 19.73 -17.18
CA GLY A 173 -5.63 20.57 -17.72
C GLY A 173 -6.89 19.83 -18.15
N ASP A 174 -6.93 18.50 -18.06
CA ASP A 174 -8.17 17.75 -18.27
C ASP A 174 -9.07 17.85 -17.04
N SER A 175 -9.93 18.87 -17.03
CA SER A 175 -10.89 19.10 -15.96
C SER A 175 -11.85 17.92 -15.73
N ASN A 176 -12.04 17.02 -16.70
CA ASN A 176 -12.94 15.88 -16.59
C ASN A 176 -12.26 14.60 -16.09
N ALA A 177 -10.93 14.59 -15.96
CA ALA A 177 -10.19 13.45 -15.45
C ALA A 177 -10.56 13.08 -13.99
N LEU A 178 -11.02 14.06 -13.20
CA LEU A 178 -11.57 13.81 -11.86
C LEU A 178 -13.10 13.84 -11.85
N THR A 179 -13.70 12.88 -11.16
CA THR A 179 -15.13 12.88 -10.84
C THR A 179 -15.50 14.02 -9.88
N SER A 180 -16.80 14.29 -9.72
CA SER A 180 -17.29 15.32 -8.78
C SER A 180 -16.84 15.05 -7.33
N ASP A 181 -16.91 13.81 -6.87
CA ASP A 181 -16.50 13.45 -5.51
C ASP A 181 -14.98 13.50 -5.33
N GLN A 182 -14.19 13.14 -6.36
CA GLN A 182 -12.73 13.31 -6.34
C GLN A 182 -12.33 14.79 -6.27
N LYS A 183 -13.00 15.68 -7.01
CA LYS A 183 -12.76 17.14 -6.93
C LYS A 183 -13.08 17.68 -5.54
N LYS A 184 -14.21 17.27 -4.94
CA LYS A 184 -14.56 17.64 -3.56
C LYS A 184 -13.53 17.09 -2.56
N GLY A 185 -13.07 15.86 -2.76
CA GLY A 185 -11.99 15.26 -1.99
C GLY A 185 -10.69 16.04 -2.04
N LEU A 186 -10.30 16.53 -3.22
CA LEU A 186 -9.15 17.40 -3.41
C LEU A 186 -9.31 18.72 -2.62
N LEU A 187 -10.50 19.31 -2.63
CA LEU A 187 -10.78 20.52 -1.84
C LEU A 187 -10.68 20.25 -0.32
N LEU A 188 -11.18 19.10 0.14
CA LEU A 188 -11.02 18.68 1.54
C LEU A 188 -9.55 18.46 1.90
N PHE A 189 -8.80 17.75 1.06
CA PHE A 189 -7.37 17.48 1.23
C PHE A 189 -6.54 18.75 1.38
N LYS A 190 -6.85 19.77 0.56
CA LYS A 190 -6.18 21.08 0.59
C LYS A 190 -6.68 22.00 1.70
N GLY A 191 -7.96 21.88 2.05
CA GLY A 191 -8.66 22.74 2.99
C GLY A 191 -8.90 22.06 4.33
N LYS A 192 -10.14 21.65 4.58
CA LYS A 192 -10.65 21.19 5.89
C LYS A 192 -9.81 20.06 6.51
N ALA A 193 -9.39 19.08 5.71
CA ALA A 193 -8.59 17.95 6.19
C ALA A 193 -7.11 18.27 6.34
N ARG A 194 -6.63 19.37 5.74
CA ARG A 194 -5.27 19.93 5.88
C ARG A 194 -4.12 18.97 5.52
N CYS A 195 -4.40 17.87 4.83
CA CYS A 195 -3.41 16.87 4.44
C CYS A 195 -2.24 17.48 3.64
N ILE A 196 -2.54 18.51 2.84
CA ILE A 196 -1.54 19.26 2.05
C ILE A 196 -0.43 19.89 2.90
N THR A 197 -0.61 20.04 4.23
CA THR A 197 0.40 20.62 5.12
C THR A 197 1.71 19.82 5.11
N CYS A 198 1.63 18.51 4.93
CA CYS A 198 2.82 17.64 4.81
C CYS A 198 2.85 16.94 3.45
N HIS A 199 1.69 16.60 2.88
CA HIS A 199 1.58 15.93 1.59
C HIS A 199 1.39 16.96 0.45
N SER A 200 2.48 17.63 0.08
CA SER A 200 2.46 18.75 -0.89
C SER A 200 3.34 18.50 -2.13
N GLY A 201 3.29 19.44 -3.07
CA GLY A 201 4.09 19.38 -4.30
C GLY A 201 3.63 18.30 -5.27
N THR A 202 4.46 18.05 -6.29
CA THR A 202 4.12 17.12 -7.38
C THR A 202 3.91 15.69 -6.89
N ASP A 203 4.64 15.27 -5.87
CA ASP A 203 4.62 13.87 -5.39
C ASP A 203 3.91 13.71 -4.06
N LEU A 204 3.16 14.74 -3.62
CA LEU A 204 2.32 14.71 -2.42
C LEU A 204 3.12 14.31 -1.17
N THR A 205 4.31 14.89 -1.04
CA THR A 205 5.22 14.76 0.09
C THR A 205 6.15 15.97 0.17
N ASP A 206 6.38 16.47 1.38
CA ASP A 206 7.40 17.48 1.68
C ASP A 206 8.78 16.87 2.02
N ASN A 207 8.87 15.54 2.05
CA ASN A 207 10.03 14.75 2.50
C ASN A 207 10.58 15.16 3.88
N GLN A 208 9.76 15.80 4.73
CA GLN A 208 10.12 16.14 6.10
C GLN A 208 9.77 15.01 7.07
N PHE A 209 10.19 15.16 8.32
CA PHE A 209 10.01 14.17 9.37
C PHE A 209 9.04 14.67 10.43
N TYR A 210 8.03 13.87 10.73
CA TYR A 210 6.99 14.20 11.71
C TYR A 210 6.70 13.00 12.61
N ASN A 211 6.37 13.29 13.87
CA ASN A 211 5.85 12.28 14.78
C ASN A 211 4.32 12.38 14.74
N ILE A 212 3.69 11.32 14.23
CA ILE A 212 2.23 11.26 14.05
C ILE A 212 1.49 10.64 15.25
N GLY A 213 2.20 10.23 16.31
CA GLY A 213 1.61 9.76 17.56
C GLY A 213 1.66 8.26 17.83
N PHE A 214 2.44 7.49 17.07
CA PHE A 214 2.68 6.07 17.35
C PHE A 214 3.70 5.82 18.47
N PHE A 215 4.60 6.77 18.72
CA PHE A 215 5.68 6.61 19.70
C PHE A 215 5.19 6.85 21.13
N SER A 216 5.63 6.04 22.08
CA SER A 216 5.37 6.22 23.51
C SER A 216 6.64 5.95 24.32
N LEU A 217 6.96 6.83 25.27
CA LEU A 217 8.06 6.66 26.22
C LEU A 217 7.84 5.48 27.18
N SER A 218 6.58 5.11 27.40
CA SER A 218 6.24 3.98 28.29
C SER A 218 6.41 2.63 27.60
N ASP A 219 6.61 2.60 26.27
CA ASP A 219 6.79 1.39 25.48
C ASP A 219 8.25 1.27 25.04
N SER A 220 9.01 0.40 25.73
CA SER A 220 10.42 0.15 25.41
C SER A 220 10.63 -0.55 24.07
N THR A 221 9.57 -1.07 23.44
CA THR A 221 9.60 -1.70 22.12
C THR A 221 9.22 -0.73 20.99
N ALA A 222 8.80 0.49 21.34
CA ALA A 222 8.37 1.49 20.37
C ALA A 222 9.51 1.85 19.38
N ASP A 223 9.14 1.98 18.11
CA ASP A 223 10.10 2.43 17.10
C ASP A 223 10.39 3.92 17.26
N ILE A 224 11.57 4.22 17.84
CA ILE A 224 12.04 5.59 18.08
C ILE A 224 12.34 6.37 16.78
N GLY A 225 12.21 5.75 15.61
CA GLY A 225 12.22 6.43 14.31
C GLY A 225 13.56 7.08 13.96
N ARG A 226 13.50 8.32 13.48
CA ARG A 226 14.67 9.11 13.06
C ARG A 226 15.71 9.33 14.15
N PHE A 227 15.32 9.32 15.43
CA PHE A 227 16.25 9.44 16.56
C PHE A 227 17.42 8.45 16.48
N LYS A 228 17.20 7.22 15.96
CA LYS A 228 18.27 6.21 15.78
C LYS A 228 19.46 6.72 14.96
N ILE A 229 19.22 7.72 14.13
CA ILE A 229 20.19 8.25 13.17
C ILE A 229 20.70 9.63 13.60
N SER A 230 19.81 10.50 14.08
CA SER A 230 20.18 11.87 14.43
C SER A 230 20.73 12.02 15.86
N GLY A 231 20.30 11.17 16.80
CA GLY A 231 20.58 11.32 18.23
C GLY A 231 19.91 12.53 18.90
N ASP A 232 19.12 13.31 18.16
CA ASP A 232 18.41 14.49 18.65
C ASP A 232 17.05 14.07 19.23
N SER A 233 16.82 14.35 20.51
CA SER A 233 15.58 13.98 21.21
C SER A 233 14.32 14.57 20.57
N THR A 234 14.44 15.65 19.79
CA THR A 234 13.31 16.21 19.04
C THR A 234 12.87 15.33 17.86
N ASP A 235 13.69 14.37 17.43
CA ASP A 235 13.40 13.39 16.38
C ASP A 235 12.80 12.07 16.89
N LEU A 236 12.51 11.96 18.19
CA LEU A 236 11.83 10.79 18.76
C LEU A 236 10.48 10.53 18.10
N GLY A 237 10.33 9.31 17.56
CA GLY A 237 9.10 8.86 16.91
C GLY A 237 8.82 9.56 15.57
N ARG A 238 9.78 10.31 15.03
CA ARG A 238 9.61 11.00 13.75
C ARG A 238 9.93 10.09 12.57
N PHE A 239 9.05 10.12 11.58
CA PHE A 239 9.19 9.40 10.31
C PHE A 239 8.98 10.34 9.14
N ARG A 240 9.61 10.01 8.02
CA ARG A 240 9.50 10.75 6.76
C ARG A 240 8.05 10.71 6.29
N THR A 241 7.53 11.84 5.80
CA THR A 241 6.26 11.87 5.07
C THR A 241 6.38 11.10 3.76
N PRO A 242 5.66 9.99 3.57
CA PRO A 242 5.70 9.25 2.31
C PRO A 242 4.94 10.00 1.21
N SER A 243 5.27 9.70 -0.05
CA SER A 243 4.44 10.08 -1.20
C SER A 243 3.07 9.40 -1.10
N LEU A 244 2.01 10.11 -1.50
CA LEU A 244 0.67 9.52 -1.61
C LEU A 244 0.34 9.01 -3.02
N ARG A 245 1.28 9.07 -3.96
CA ARG A 245 1.09 8.43 -5.27
C ARG A 245 0.88 6.93 -5.09
N ASN A 246 -0.07 6.38 -5.82
CA ASN A 246 -0.48 4.97 -5.74
C ASN A 246 -0.91 4.48 -4.34
N VAL A 247 -1.23 5.37 -3.40
CA VAL A 247 -1.49 4.99 -2.00
C VAL A 247 -2.66 4.00 -1.85
N ALA A 248 -3.59 3.96 -2.81
CA ALA A 248 -4.68 2.97 -2.79
C ALA A 248 -4.20 1.52 -2.98
N LEU A 249 -2.97 1.28 -3.45
CA LEU A 249 -2.45 -0.06 -3.71
C LEU A 249 -1.47 -0.56 -2.65
N THR A 250 -1.12 0.28 -1.68
CA THR A 250 0.04 0.06 -0.80
C THR A 250 -0.39 -0.18 0.65
N ALA A 251 -1.52 -0.86 0.83
CA ALA A 251 -1.92 -1.34 2.15
C ALA A 251 -1.01 -2.51 2.58
N PRO A 252 -0.73 -2.68 3.88
CA PRO A 252 -1.18 -1.84 4.99
C PRO A 252 -0.34 -0.56 5.18
N TYR A 253 -0.87 0.41 5.92
CA TYR A 253 -0.34 1.76 6.04
C TYR A 253 0.51 1.99 7.29
N PHE A 254 1.31 3.06 7.22
CA PHE A 254 2.31 3.52 8.20
C PHE A 254 3.57 2.65 8.27
N HIS A 255 4.59 3.16 8.97
CA HIS A 255 5.93 2.55 9.06
C HIS A 255 5.90 1.11 9.62
N ASP A 256 4.86 0.75 10.36
CA ASP A 256 4.69 -0.52 11.05
C ASP A 256 3.53 -1.36 10.50
N GLY A 257 2.89 -0.91 9.39
CA GLY A 257 1.82 -1.63 8.71
C GLY A 257 0.59 -1.95 9.57
N GLN A 258 0.33 -1.20 10.64
CA GLN A 258 -0.76 -1.54 11.58
C GLN A 258 -2.16 -1.22 11.05
N ILE A 259 -2.28 -0.37 10.04
CA ILE A 259 -3.59 0.14 9.58
C ILE A 259 -3.93 -0.44 8.21
N PRO A 260 -5.05 -1.18 8.06
CA PRO A 260 -5.27 -2.03 6.88
C PRO A 260 -5.90 -1.31 5.67
N THR A 261 -6.60 -0.19 5.88
CA THR A 261 -7.38 0.47 4.82
C THR A 261 -7.21 1.99 4.83
N LEU A 262 -7.31 2.61 3.66
CA LEU A 262 -7.33 4.09 3.56
C LEU A 262 -8.46 4.69 4.38
N ARG A 263 -9.62 4.01 4.44
CA ARG A 263 -10.75 4.46 5.26
C ARG A 263 -10.37 4.48 6.74
N GLU A 264 -9.69 3.46 7.25
CA GLU A 264 -9.25 3.45 8.65
C GLU A 264 -8.19 4.53 8.90
N VAL A 265 -7.28 4.79 7.96
CA VAL A 265 -6.35 5.94 8.04
C VAL A 265 -7.14 7.24 8.22
N ILE A 266 -8.12 7.51 7.34
CA ILE A 266 -8.95 8.72 7.40
C ILE A 266 -9.74 8.78 8.73
N ASN A 267 -10.35 7.68 9.16
CA ASN A 267 -11.10 7.60 10.41
C ASN A 267 -10.21 7.92 11.61
N ARG A 268 -8.97 7.45 11.62
CA ARG A 268 -8.03 7.73 12.70
C ARG A 268 -7.64 9.20 12.74
N TYR A 269 -7.39 9.84 11.59
CA TYR A 269 -7.18 11.30 11.54
C TYR A 269 -8.43 12.09 11.93
N ASN A 270 -9.62 11.49 11.87
CA ASN A 270 -10.87 12.13 12.29
C ASN A 270 -11.10 12.11 13.81
N LYS A 271 -10.38 11.27 14.56
CA LYS A 271 -10.50 11.19 16.02
C LYS A 271 -9.82 12.40 16.70
N PRO A 272 -10.27 12.84 17.89
CA PRO A 272 -9.67 13.94 18.66
C PRO A 272 -8.16 13.82 18.85
N ASN A 273 -7.67 12.59 19.03
CA ASN A 273 -6.25 12.27 19.12
C ASN A 273 -5.84 11.29 18.02
N PRO A 274 -5.45 11.77 16.83
CA PRO A 274 -4.98 10.93 15.76
C PRO A 274 -3.82 10.04 16.21
N MET A 275 -3.90 8.75 15.87
CA MET A 275 -2.94 7.69 16.23
C MET A 275 -2.82 7.36 17.74
N GLY A 276 -3.70 7.87 18.61
CA GLY A 276 -3.72 7.53 20.04
C GLY A 276 -2.97 8.52 20.91
N GLU A 277 -2.63 8.18 22.16
CA GLU A 277 -2.01 9.09 23.17
C GLU A 277 -0.47 9.20 23.10
N GLY A 278 0.16 8.83 21.98
CA GLY A 278 1.62 8.85 21.87
C GLY A 278 2.27 10.20 22.19
N ASP A 279 3.53 10.12 22.63
CA ASP A 279 4.37 11.23 23.07
C ASP A 279 4.94 12.03 21.89
N PHE A 280 5.26 13.30 22.16
CA PHE A 280 5.96 14.22 21.23
C PHE A 280 5.31 14.42 19.85
N LYS A 281 3.99 14.27 19.77
CA LYS A 281 3.22 14.51 18.54
C LYS A 281 3.49 15.88 17.95
N ASP A 282 3.51 15.93 16.62
CA ASP A 282 3.61 17.19 15.92
C ASP A 282 2.35 18.05 16.17
N LYS A 283 2.56 19.32 16.54
CA LYS A 283 1.49 20.29 16.87
C LYS A 283 0.57 20.61 15.68
N LYS A 284 0.98 20.27 14.46
CA LYS A 284 0.16 20.38 13.24
C LYS A 284 -0.97 19.34 13.23
N LEU A 285 -0.83 18.22 13.93
CA LEU A 285 -1.87 17.18 13.99
C LEU A 285 -3.07 17.65 14.79
N ARG A 286 -4.24 17.55 14.17
CA ARG A 286 -5.55 17.85 14.76
C ARG A 286 -6.59 16.95 14.13
N ALA A 287 -7.67 16.69 14.84
CA ALA A 287 -8.84 16.03 14.28
C ALA A 287 -9.36 16.80 13.05
N ILE A 288 -9.62 16.08 11.97
CA ILE A 288 -10.06 16.69 10.70
C ILE A 288 -11.57 16.95 10.64
N HIS A 289 -12.35 16.40 11.58
CA HIS A 289 -13.80 16.62 11.76
C HIS A 289 -14.62 16.54 10.46
N LEU A 290 -14.30 15.57 9.62
CA LEU A 290 -15.02 15.25 8.40
C LEU A 290 -16.29 14.43 8.71
N SER A 291 -17.38 14.75 8.02
CA SER A 291 -18.57 13.90 7.93
C SER A 291 -18.27 12.61 7.15
N GLU A 292 -19.18 11.62 7.17
CA GLU A 292 -18.99 10.39 6.39
C GLU A 292 -18.87 10.66 4.88
N VAL A 293 -19.69 11.57 4.36
CA VAL A 293 -19.65 12.00 2.95
C VAL A 293 -18.31 12.65 2.62
N GLU A 294 -17.80 13.51 3.51
CA GLU A 294 -16.49 14.16 3.31
C GLU A 294 -15.35 13.14 3.38
N LYS A 295 -15.40 12.18 4.30
CA LYS A 295 -14.42 11.08 4.38
C LYS A 295 -14.42 10.23 3.11
N TYR A 296 -15.61 9.96 2.55
CA TYR A 296 -15.73 9.30 1.25
C TYR A 296 -15.08 10.11 0.14
N GLN A 297 -15.42 11.39 0.02
CA GLN A 297 -14.84 12.26 -1.00
C GLN A 297 -13.31 12.33 -0.89
N LEU A 298 -12.78 12.48 0.33
CA LEU A 298 -11.34 12.45 0.57
C LEU A 298 -10.73 11.12 0.12
N GLN A 299 -11.35 9.99 0.46
CA GLN A 299 -10.90 8.68 0.00
C GLN A 299 -10.90 8.57 -1.52
N GLN A 300 -11.97 9.03 -2.20
CA GLN A 300 -12.06 9.02 -3.65
C GLN A 300 -10.93 9.82 -4.29
N PHE A 301 -10.59 10.98 -3.72
CA PHE A 301 -9.42 11.74 -4.16
C PHE A 301 -8.13 10.95 -4.00
N LEU A 302 -7.88 10.29 -2.85
CA LEU A 302 -6.68 9.46 -2.68
C LEU A 302 -6.61 8.31 -3.70
N MET A 303 -7.74 7.76 -4.10
CA MET A 303 -7.81 6.73 -5.14
C MET A 303 -7.52 7.27 -6.55
N SER A 304 -7.78 8.55 -6.79
CA SER A 304 -7.42 9.23 -8.05
C SER A 304 -5.91 9.42 -8.23
N LEU A 305 -5.10 9.11 -7.20
CA LEU A 305 -3.64 9.18 -7.22
C LEU A 305 -2.98 7.91 -7.75
N THR A 306 -3.76 6.91 -8.15
CA THR A 306 -3.27 5.63 -8.68
C THR A 306 -3.05 5.72 -10.18
N ASP A 307 -1.82 5.47 -10.62
CA ASP A 307 -1.45 5.36 -12.03
C ASP A 307 -1.78 3.96 -12.57
N GLN A 308 -2.97 3.84 -13.15
CA GLN A 308 -3.43 2.59 -13.76
C GLN A 308 -2.72 2.27 -15.07
N GLY A 309 -2.04 3.23 -15.71
CA GLY A 309 -1.38 3.03 -16.99
C GLY A 309 -0.05 2.32 -16.83
N ARG A 310 0.89 2.97 -16.14
CA ARG A 310 2.28 2.50 -15.98
C ARG A 310 2.36 1.19 -15.18
N LEU A 311 1.45 0.96 -14.24
CA LEU A 311 1.42 -0.30 -13.47
C LEU A 311 1.05 -1.51 -14.34
N ARG A 312 0.34 -1.33 -15.46
CA ARG A 312 0.01 -2.41 -16.40
C ARG A 312 1.23 -2.92 -17.17
N ASP A 313 2.32 -2.15 -17.24
CA ASP A 313 3.58 -2.62 -17.82
C ASP A 313 4.19 -3.77 -16.99
N PHE A 314 3.75 -3.93 -15.73
CA PHE A 314 4.31 -4.89 -14.79
C PHE A 314 3.26 -5.83 -14.17
N SER A 315 1.97 -5.70 -14.48
CA SER A 315 0.89 -6.42 -13.78
C SER A 315 -0.38 -6.56 -14.63
N ASP A 316 -1.16 -7.60 -14.35
CA ASP A 316 -2.44 -7.85 -15.02
C ASP A 316 -3.45 -6.74 -14.70
N LYS A 317 -4.15 -6.25 -15.72
CA LYS A 317 -5.18 -5.22 -15.63
C LYS A 317 -6.31 -5.64 -14.68
N ASP A 318 -6.79 -6.88 -14.80
CA ASP A 318 -7.96 -7.33 -14.03
C ASP A 318 -7.64 -7.39 -12.53
N PHE A 319 -6.37 -7.67 -12.19
CA PHE A 319 -5.90 -7.63 -10.81
C PHE A 319 -5.89 -6.20 -10.25
N ILE A 320 -5.31 -5.23 -10.95
CA ILE A 320 -5.25 -3.83 -10.50
C ILE A 320 -6.66 -3.24 -10.34
N ASP A 321 -7.55 -3.49 -11.31
CA ASP A 321 -8.92 -3.01 -11.28
C ASP A 321 -9.69 -3.61 -10.08
N SER A 322 -9.43 -4.87 -9.73
CA SER A 322 -10.03 -5.53 -8.56
C SER A 322 -9.50 -5.00 -7.21
N LEU A 323 -8.23 -4.65 -7.08
CA LEU A 323 -7.72 -4.04 -5.85
C LEU A 323 -8.34 -2.66 -5.60
N ILE A 324 -8.52 -1.89 -6.68
CA ILE A 324 -9.16 -0.58 -6.63
C ILE A 324 -10.66 -0.74 -6.32
N SER A 325 -11.34 -1.75 -6.86
CA SER A 325 -12.76 -1.99 -6.56
C SER A 325 -12.99 -2.37 -5.09
N VAL A 326 -12.10 -3.17 -4.49
CA VAL A 326 -12.17 -3.54 -3.05
C VAL A 326 -12.10 -2.32 -2.13
N GLN A 327 -11.33 -1.31 -2.52
CA GLN A 327 -11.25 -0.08 -1.74
C GLN A 327 -12.41 0.89 -2.03
N ASN A 328 -13.07 0.77 -3.18
CA ASN A 328 -14.23 1.57 -3.56
C ASN A 328 -15.53 0.94 -3.02
N TYR A 329 -15.99 1.35 -1.84
CA TYR A 329 -17.41 1.14 -1.54
C TYR A 329 -18.25 2.11 -2.39
N SER A 330 -19.49 1.76 -2.76
CA SER A 330 -20.36 2.64 -3.53
C SER A 330 -20.95 3.74 -2.64
N LYS A 331 -21.25 4.91 -3.22
CA LYS A 331 -21.92 6.03 -2.52
C LYS A 331 -23.22 5.60 -1.81
N THR A 332 -23.97 4.67 -2.39
CA THR A 332 -25.21 4.13 -1.80
C THR A 332 -24.93 3.15 -0.66
N GLU A 333 -23.90 2.31 -0.78
CA GLU A 333 -23.41 1.51 0.36
C GLU A 333 -22.89 2.41 1.48
N TYR A 334 -22.32 3.58 1.16
CA TYR A 334 -21.90 4.60 2.13
C TYR A 334 -23.07 5.31 2.81
N GLU A 335 -24.12 5.68 2.08
CA GLU A 335 -25.32 6.31 2.64
C GLU A 335 -26.16 5.30 3.46
N GLN A 336 -26.15 4.01 3.10
CA GLN A 336 -26.74 2.93 3.91
C GLN A 336 -25.87 2.49 5.09
N PHE A 337 -24.55 2.66 5.00
CA PHE A 337 -23.60 2.43 6.11
C PHE A 337 -23.87 3.36 7.30
N ASP A 338 -24.47 4.53 7.06
CA ASP A 338 -24.75 5.56 8.07
C ASP A 338 -25.99 5.23 8.92
N LEU A 339 -26.80 4.23 8.52
CA LEU A 339 -28.00 3.83 9.26
C LEU A 339 -27.83 2.57 10.12
N LEU A 340 -26.77 1.78 9.92
CA LEU A 340 -26.50 0.57 10.69
C LEU A 340 -24.99 0.33 10.79
N SER A 341 -24.46 0.40 12.00
CA SER A 341 -23.09 0.03 12.38
C SER A 341 -22.56 -1.19 11.61
N GLY A 342 -21.60 -0.95 10.71
CA GLY A 342 -21.08 -1.87 9.67
C GLY A 342 -20.32 -3.13 10.13
N PHE A 343 -20.60 -3.62 11.33
CA PHE A 343 -20.15 -4.92 11.85
C PHE A 343 -21.27 -5.96 11.78
N ASP A 344 -22.50 -5.57 12.14
CA ASP A 344 -23.67 -6.45 12.10
C ASP A 344 -24.05 -6.85 10.67
N GLN A 345 -23.82 -5.98 9.69
CA GLN A 345 -24.08 -6.31 8.29
C GLN A 345 -23.06 -7.30 7.70
N LYS A 346 -21.78 -7.23 8.09
CA LYS A 346 -20.77 -8.21 7.67
C LYS A 346 -21.05 -9.58 8.29
N VAL A 347 -21.46 -9.61 9.56
CA VAL A 347 -21.89 -10.82 10.26
C VAL A 347 -23.19 -11.39 9.65
N ASN A 348 -24.17 -10.54 9.32
CA ASN A 348 -25.42 -10.98 8.68
C ASN A 348 -25.21 -11.45 7.23
N TYR A 349 -24.32 -10.82 6.47
CA TYR A 349 -23.92 -11.29 5.13
C TYR A 349 -23.27 -12.68 5.23
N PHE A 350 -22.33 -12.87 6.15
CA PHE A 350 -21.67 -14.16 6.37
C PHE A 350 -22.67 -15.26 6.81
N ARG A 351 -23.64 -14.91 7.66
CA ARG A 351 -24.75 -15.79 8.09
C ARG A 351 -25.65 -16.22 6.94
N LEU A 352 -25.96 -15.32 6.02
CA LEU A 352 -26.90 -15.55 4.92
C LEU A 352 -26.29 -16.43 3.81
N PHE A 353 -25.00 -16.27 3.53
CA PHE A 353 -24.37 -16.90 2.36
C PHE A 353 -23.47 -18.10 2.68
N TYR A 354 -23.02 -18.28 3.93
CA TYR A 354 -22.19 -19.43 4.33
C TYR A 354 -22.72 -20.22 5.56
N PRO A 355 -24.04 -20.52 5.65
CA PRO A 355 -24.63 -21.14 6.84
C PRO A 355 -24.12 -22.55 7.12
N LYS A 356 -23.73 -23.30 6.07
CA LYS A 356 -23.16 -24.65 6.20
C LYS A 356 -21.74 -24.62 6.78
N LEU A 357 -20.92 -23.65 6.37
CA LEU A 357 -19.56 -23.47 6.88
C LEU A 357 -19.56 -23.13 8.38
N LEU A 358 -20.50 -22.28 8.80
CA LEU A 358 -20.70 -21.91 10.19
C LEU A 358 -21.26 -23.07 11.03
N LYS A 359 -22.17 -23.87 10.47
CA LYS A 359 -22.66 -25.10 11.11
C LYS A 359 -21.55 -26.14 11.30
N ASP A 360 -20.76 -26.39 10.26
CA ASP A 360 -19.68 -27.39 10.24
C ASP A 360 -18.45 -26.94 11.05
N ALA A 361 -18.37 -25.66 11.43
CA ALA A 361 -17.39 -25.12 12.38
C ALA A 361 -17.90 -25.08 13.84
N GLY A 362 -19.12 -25.59 14.10
CA GLY A 362 -19.75 -25.57 15.43
C GLY A 362 -20.28 -24.21 15.86
N LEU A 363 -20.37 -23.24 14.95
CA LEU A 363 -20.69 -21.83 15.23
C LEU A 363 -22.21 -21.55 15.19
N ILE A 364 -23.06 -22.50 14.77
CA ILE A 364 -24.53 -22.35 14.77
C ILE A 364 -25.23 -23.68 15.14
N GLN A 365 -26.16 -23.65 16.12
CA GLN A 365 -27.26 -24.63 16.23
C GLN A 365 -28.54 -24.01 15.64
N LEU A 366 -29.02 -24.55 14.52
CA LEU A 366 -30.11 -23.98 13.72
C LEU A 366 -31.52 -24.21 14.32
N ASP A 367 -31.63 -25.04 15.35
CA ASP A 367 -32.92 -25.59 15.81
C ASP A 367 -33.70 -24.63 16.75
N LYS A 368 -33.22 -23.40 16.96
CA LYS A 368 -33.83 -22.41 17.87
C LYS A 368 -33.92 -20.99 17.29
N LEU A 369 -34.14 -20.86 15.99
CA LEU A 369 -34.32 -19.56 15.31
C LEU A 369 -35.78 -19.08 15.29
N SER A 370 -36.47 -19.19 16.41
CA SER A 370 -37.85 -18.73 16.56
C SER A 370 -38.11 -18.15 17.95
N ASP A 371 -37.43 -17.05 18.32
CA ASP A 371 -38.03 -15.90 19.04
C ASP A 371 -36.99 -14.79 19.33
N PRO A 372 -37.36 -13.49 19.35
CA PRO A 372 -36.44 -12.38 19.55
C PRO A 372 -36.61 -11.75 20.93
N ASP A 373 -35.76 -12.09 21.92
CA ASP A 373 -35.48 -11.16 23.03
C ASP A 373 -34.21 -11.51 23.82
N GLN A 374 -33.36 -10.49 24.01
CA GLN A 374 -32.14 -10.34 24.84
C GLN A 374 -31.03 -11.42 24.86
N GLN A 375 -31.31 -12.72 24.69
CA GLN A 375 -30.28 -13.77 24.54
C GLN A 375 -29.49 -13.65 23.23
N ASN A 376 -30.07 -13.02 22.22
CA ASN A 376 -29.42 -12.80 20.92
C ASN A 376 -28.24 -11.83 21.02
N GLN A 377 -28.26 -10.83 21.90
CA GLN A 377 -27.24 -9.79 21.90
C GLN A 377 -25.89 -10.33 22.42
N LYS A 378 -25.92 -11.09 23.52
CA LYS A 378 -24.73 -11.75 24.07
C LYS A 378 -24.18 -12.85 23.16
N LYS A 379 -25.07 -13.52 22.40
CA LYS A 379 -24.68 -14.52 21.39
C LYS A 379 -24.10 -13.87 20.13
N ILE A 380 -24.68 -12.76 19.69
CA ILE A 380 -24.14 -11.92 18.61
C ILE A 380 -22.75 -11.40 19.01
N GLU A 381 -22.55 -10.93 20.24
CA GLU A 381 -21.24 -10.49 20.75
C GLU A 381 -20.19 -11.61 20.73
N ILE A 382 -20.55 -12.84 21.11
CA ILE A 382 -19.65 -14.01 21.06
C ILE A 382 -19.31 -14.38 19.60
N GLU A 383 -20.31 -14.43 18.72
CA GLU A 383 -20.14 -14.72 17.29
C GLU A 383 -19.28 -13.65 16.60
N GLN A 384 -19.44 -12.40 17.02
CA GLN A 384 -18.67 -11.23 16.59
C GLN A 384 -17.20 -11.30 17.01
N ASP A 385 -16.90 -11.68 18.25
CA ASP A 385 -15.52 -11.83 18.73
C ASP A 385 -14.79 -13.02 18.08
N GLN A 386 -15.53 -14.08 17.75
CA GLN A 386 -15.00 -15.21 16.99
C GLN A 386 -14.70 -14.83 15.54
N PHE A 387 -15.56 -14.05 14.87
CA PHE A 387 -15.28 -13.51 13.54
C PHE A 387 -14.07 -12.56 13.55
N ARG A 388 -13.94 -11.71 14.57
CA ARG A 388 -12.74 -10.87 14.76
C ARG A 388 -11.47 -11.71 14.85
N THR A 389 -11.53 -12.86 15.51
CA THR A 389 -10.41 -13.78 15.63
C THR A 389 -10.03 -14.36 14.26
N VAL A 390 -10.98 -14.87 13.49
CA VAL A 390 -10.72 -15.40 12.13
C VAL A 390 -10.20 -14.31 11.18
N TYR A 391 -10.80 -13.12 11.21
CA TYR A 391 -10.36 -11.99 10.39
C TYR A 391 -8.96 -11.51 10.78
N ALA A 392 -8.62 -11.53 12.08
CA ALA A 392 -7.28 -11.24 12.57
C ALA A 392 -6.25 -12.30 12.15
N GLU A 393 -6.63 -13.58 12.06
CA GLU A 393 -5.75 -14.65 11.57
C GLU A 393 -5.53 -14.56 10.05
N LEU A 394 -6.58 -14.30 9.25
CA LEU A 394 -6.46 -14.01 7.80
C LEU A 394 -5.61 -12.76 7.53
N PHE A 395 -5.65 -11.79 8.45
CA PHE A 395 -4.79 -10.62 8.42
C PHE A 395 -3.33 -10.96 8.73
N LYS A 396 -3.07 -11.81 9.74
CA LYS A 396 -1.70 -12.29 10.05
C LYS A 396 -1.11 -13.13 8.92
N SER A 397 -1.93 -13.90 8.19
CA SER A 397 -1.48 -14.74 7.08
C SER A 397 -1.27 -13.98 5.77
N GLY A 398 -1.82 -12.77 5.63
CA GLY A 398 -1.78 -11.97 4.39
C GLY A 398 -2.88 -12.32 3.37
N ASP A 399 -3.76 -13.28 3.69
CA ASP A 399 -4.83 -13.74 2.80
C ASP A 399 -6.07 -12.81 2.80
N TYR A 400 -6.06 -11.77 3.65
CA TYR A 400 -7.18 -10.84 3.80
C TYR A 400 -7.52 -10.05 2.52
N LEU A 401 -6.54 -9.79 1.65
CA LEU A 401 -6.76 -9.11 0.37
C LEU A 401 -7.53 -10.00 -0.60
N LEU A 402 -7.17 -11.28 -0.68
CA LEU A 402 -7.86 -12.28 -1.49
C LEU A 402 -9.31 -12.46 -1.01
N PHE A 403 -9.50 -12.50 0.32
CA PHE A 403 -10.82 -12.55 0.95
C PHE A 403 -11.69 -11.33 0.60
N ASN A 404 -11.15 -10.12 0.72
CA ASN A 404 -11.88 -8.90 0.40
C ASN A 404 -12.16 -8.77 -1.12
N GLN A 405 -11.24 -9.22 -1.98
CA GLN A 405 -11.40 -9.27 -3.44
C GLN A 405 -12.53 -10.22 -3.84
N GLN A 406 -12.61 -11.39 -3.21
CA GLN A 406 -13.67 -12.35 -3.48
C GLN A 406 -15.04 -11.87 -2.97
N ILE A 407 -15.10 -11.22 -1.80
CA ILE A 407 -16.34 -10.56 -1.33
C ILE A 407 -16.76 -9.45 -2.31
N SER A 408 -15.82 -8.69 -2.85
CA SER A 408 -16.11 -7.65 -3.85
C SER A 408 -16.65 -8.25 -5.15
N ASN A 409 -16.04 -9.32 -5.65
CA ASN A 409 -16.49 -10.05 -6.84
C ASN A 409 -17.89 -10.65 -6.64
N GLU A 410 -18.16 -11.23 -5.48
CA GLU A 410 -19.48 -11.76 -5.13
C GLU A 410 -20.53 -10.65 -4.98
N ASN A 411 -20.17 -9.50 -4.39
CA ASN A 411 -21.05 -8.34 -4.33
C ASN A 411 -21.35 -7.77 -5.72
N GLN A 412 -20.38 -7.80 -6.64
CA GLN A 412 -20.58 -7.41 -8.03
C GLN A 412 -21.53 -8.38 -8.76
N LEU A 413 -21.40 -9.68 -8.53
CA LEU A 413 -22.32 -10.70 -9.03
C LEU A 413 -23.73 -10.57 -8.42
N LEU A 414 -23.83 -10.22 -7.13
CA LEU A 414 -25.09 -9.92 -6.46
C LEU A 414 -25.76 -8.67 -7.03
N ASN A 415 -24.99 -7.65 -7.35
CA ASN A 415 -25.47 -6.42 -7.99
C ASN A 415 -25.96 -6.71 -9.42
N GLN A 416 -25.24 -7.53 -10.20
CA GLN A 416 -25.70 -8.00 -11.51
C GLN A 416 -26.99 -8.82 -11.42
N ALA A 417 -27.08 -9.74 -10.45
CA ALA A 417 -28.31 -10.50 -10.19
C ALA A 417 -29.46 -9.60 -9.71
N GLY A 418 -29.17 -8.49 -9.02
CA GLY A 418 -30.15 -7.48 -8.61
C GLY A 418 -30.68 -6.65 -9.78
N GLN A 419 -29.85 -6.36 -10.78
CA GLN A 419 -30.26 -5.69 -12.02
C GLN A 419 -31.12 -6.61 -12.90
N GLN A 420 -30.85 -7.91 -12.89
CA GLN A 420 -31.59 -8.91 -13.69
C GLN A 420 -32.97 -9.24 -13.08
N PHE A 421 -33.16 -9.03 -11.78
CA PHE A 421 -34.42 -9.26 -11.05
C PHE A 421 -34.78 -8.06 -10.15
N PRO A 422 -35.33 -6.97 -10.70
CA PRO A 422 -35.44 -5.67 -10.02
C PRO A 422 -36.50 -5.58 -8.92
N GLN A 423 -37.40 -6.57 -8.78
CA GLN A 423 -38.48 -6.57 -7.78
C GLN A 423 -38.16 -7.58 -6.66
N ALA A 424 -37.66 -7.09 -5.52
CA ALA A 424 -37.21 -7.89 -4.38
C ALA A 424 -38.33 -8.43 -3.45
N ASN A 425 -39.60 -8.38 -3.88
CA ASN A 425 -40.73 -8.60 -2.98
C ASN A 425 -41.52 -9.90 -3.24
N SER A 426 -41.05 -10.78 -4.12
CA SER A 426 -41.65 -12.13 -4.25
C SER A 426 -40.65 -13.22 -3.86
N ILE A 427 -41.11 -14.17 -3.03
CA ILE A 427 -40.36 -15.36 -2.61
C ILE A 427 -39.81 -16.13 -3.82
N GLU A 428 -40.50 -16.04 -4.97
CA GLU A 428 -40.08 -16.67 -6.21
C GLU A 428 -38.84 -16.01 -6.83
N ASN A 429 -38.74 -14.68 -6.79
CA ASN A 429 -37.55 -13.95 -7.26
C ASN A 429 -36.35 -14.20 -6.34
N ILE A 430 -36.58 -14.31 -5.02
CA ILE A 430 -35.56 -14.69 -4.05
C ILE A 430 -35.03 -16.11 -4.36
N ARG A 431 -35.92 -17.08 -4.64
CA ARG A 431 -35.53 -18.45 -5.02
C ARG A 431 -34.77 -18.51 -6.35
N LYS A 432 -35.16 -17.70 -7.35
CA LYS A 432 -34.47 -17.62 -8.65
C LYS A 432 -33.07 -17.03 -8.49
N ARG A 433 -32.93 -15.99 -7.66
CA ARG A 433 -31.64 -15.37 -7.31
C ARG A 433 -30.71 -16.35 -6.57
N LEU A 434 -31.24 -17.09 -5.58
CA LEU A 434 -30.51 -18.13 -4.87
C LEU A 434 -30.03 -19.26 -5.78
N LYS A 435 -30.86 -19.76 -6.70
CA LYS A 435 -30.46 -20.80 -7.67
C LYS A 435 -29.38 -20.34 -8.65
N LEU A 436 -29.41 -19.08 -9.07
CA LEU A 436 -28.39 -18.51 -9.95
C LEU A 436 -27.05 -18.39 -9.21
N LEU A 437 -27.08 -17.93 -7.97
CA LEU A 437 -25.90 -17.84 -7.10
C LEU A 437 -25.32 -19.23 -6.77
N GLU A 438 -26.16 -20.23 -6.49
CA GLU A 438 -25.71 -21.62 -6.31
C GLU A 438 -25.02 -22.17 -7.57
N LYS A 439 -25.53 -21.87 -8.76
CA LYS A 439 -24.93 -22.29 -10.03
C LYS A 439 -23.59 -21.62 -10.30
N ILE A 440 -23.44 -20.36 -9.92
CA ILE A 440 -22.20 -19.59 -10.05
C ILE A 440 -21.17 -20.07 -9.02
N SER A 441 -21.57 -20.26 -7.75
CA SER A 441 -20.70 -20.73 -6.66
C SER A 441 -20.13 -22.14 -6.86
N LYS A 442 -20.80 -23.01 -7.65
CA LYS A 442 -20.31 -24.35 -7.97
C LYS A 442 -19.15 -24.36 -8.97
N ASN A 443 -18.91 -23.25 -9.67
CA ASN A 443 -17.88 -23.16 -10.71
C ASN A 443 -16.60 -22.44 -10.28
N ASP A 444 -16.61 -21.71 -9.16
CA ASP A 444 -15.45 -21.00 -8.61
C ASP A 444 -15.08 -21.57 -7.24
N PHE A 445 -14.11 -22.46 -7.21
CA PHE A 445 -13.65 -23.19 -6.02
C PHE A 445 -12.29 -22.65 -5.57
N ASN A 446 -12.16 -22.13 -4.33
CA ASN A 446 -10.89 -22.23 -3.57
C ASN A 446 -10.92 -21.83 -2.06
N TRP A 447 -12.02 -22.04 -1.32
CA TRP A 447 -12.02 -21.81 0.13
C TRP A 447 -12.19 -23.09 0.97
N SER A 448 -12.83 -24.14 0.46
CA SER A 448 -13.00 -25.37 1.25
C SER A 448 -11.67 -26.05 1.56
N ASP A 449 -10.74 -26.05 0.61
CA ASP A 449 -9.49 -26.80 0.73
C ASP A 449 -8.48 -26.04 1.60
N ALA A 450 -8.40 -24.72 1.44
CA ALA A 450 -7.57 -23.85 2.29
C ALA A 450 -8.05 -23.85 3.75
N ILE A 451 -9.37 -23.81 3.98
CA ILE A 451 -9.96 -23.90 5.33
C ILE A 451 -9.75 -25.31 5.91
N PHE A 452 -9.89 -26.35 5.11
CA PHE A 452 -9.65 -27.74 5.53
C PHE A 452 -8.19 -27.96 5.96
N ASP A 453 -7.23 -27.45 5.19
CA ASP A 453 -5.80 -27.50 5.51
C ASP A 453 -5.47 -26.70 6.78
N TYR A 454 -6.11 -25.53 6.97
CA TYR A 454 -5.91 -24.70 8.15
C TYR A 454 -6.53 -25.32 9.42
N ARG A 455 -7.70 -25.97 9.31
CA ARG A 455 -8.34 -26.72 10.40
C ARG A 455 -7.50 -27.89 10.87
N ASN A 456 -6.87 -28.61 9.95
CA ASN A 456 -5.94 -29.69 10.27
C ASN A 456 -4.68 -29.18 10.98
N LYS A 457 -4.14 -28.03 10.57
CA LYS A 457 -2.98 -27.39 11.23
C LYS A 457 -3.25 -26.92 12.65
N LEU A 458 -4.50 -26.55 12.96
CA LEU A 458 -4.92 -26.08 14.29
C LEU A 458 -5.41 -27.20 15.23
N GLY A 459 -5.43 -28.46 14.78
CA GLY A 459 -5.82 -29.60 15.62
C GLY A 459 -7.32 -29.63 16.00
N LEU A 460 -8.16 -28.89 15.28
CA LEU A 460 -9.61 -28.82 15.52
C LEU A 460 -10.27 -30.04 14.86
N LYS A 461 -10.72 -31.00 15.68
CA LYS A 461 -11.37 -32.23 15.19
C LYS A 461 -12.76 -31.96 14.60
N LEU A 462 -13.12 -32.81 13.63
CA LEU A 462 -14.36 -32.82 12.84
C LEU A 462 -15.62 -32.87 13.71
#